data_AF-A0A8T8S8Q7-F1
#
_entry.id   AF-A0A8T8S8Q7-F1
#
_cell.length_a   1.000
_cell.length_b   1.000
_cell.length_c   1.000
_cell.angle_alpha   90.00
_cell.angle_beta   90.00
_cell.angle_gamma   90.00
#
_symmetry.space_group_name_H-M   'P 1'
#
loop_
_entity.id
_entity.type
_entity.pdbx_description
1 polymer ?
#
loop_
_entity_poly.entity_id
_entity_poly.type
_entity_poly.pdbx_seq_one_letter_code
_entity_poly.pdbx_strand_id
1 'polypeptide(L)'
;MTTSNRRKSEYNVDPIFLDRWSPRAFDGSIMPKDDLLTILDAGHWAPSAFNYQPWRFVYALKGIPEFDKFLDILNEFNQGWAKNAS
;
A
#
# COMPACT_ATOMS: atom_id res chain seq x y z
N MET A 1 27.24 2.04 0.90
CA MET A 1 26.39 3.07 1.51
C MET A 1 25.59 3.70 0.40
N THR A 2 24.29 3.87 0.61
CA THR A 2 23.33 4.32 -0.40
C THR A 2 22.65 5.58 0.12
N THR A 3 22.48 6.59 -0.75
CA THR A 3 21.75 7.82 -0.43
C THR A 3 20.59 7.94 -1.39
N SER A 4 19.36 7.98 -0.87
CA SER A 4 18.15 8.24 -1.66
C SER A 4 17.01 8.76 -0.78
N ASN A 5 16.03 9.44 -1.35
CA ASN A 5 14.85 9.97 -0.65
C ASN A 5 15.18 10.70 0.69
N ARG A 6 16.22 11.55 0.67
CA ARG A 6 16.74 12.28 1.86
C ARG A 6 17.17 11.39 3.04
N ARG A 7 17.47 10.12 2.77
CA ARG A 7 17.93 9.10 3.73
C ARG A 7 19.30 8.57 3.30
N LYS A 8 20.04 8.02 4.26
CA LYS A 8 21.38 7.48 4.06
C LYS A 8 21.52 6.17 4.83
N SER A 9 21.84 5.08 4.13
CA SER A 9 22.09 3.78 4.76
C SER A 9 23.56 3.62 5.17
N GLU A 10 23.82 2.80 6.17
CA GLU A 10 25.19 2.47 6.60
C GLU A 10 25.91 1.57 5.56
N TYR A 11 25.16 0.67 4.92
CA TYR A 11 25.67 -0.30 3.94
C TYR A 11 25.09 -0.09 2.53
N ASN A 12 25.59 -0.83 1.53
CA ASN A 12 25.15 -0.71 0.14
C ASN A 12 23.84 -1.48 -0.13
N VAL A 13 22.73 -1.03 0.48
CA VAL A 13 21.40 -1.58 0.23
C VAL A 13 20.84 -1.02 -1.08
N ASP A 14 19.93 -1.76 -1.72
CA ASP A 14 19.23 -1.27 -2.90
C ASP A 14 18.46 0.03 -2.58
N PRO A 15 18.48 1.07 -3.46
CA PRO A 15 17.74 2.30 -3.26
C PRO A 15 16.25 2.12 -2.99
N ILE A 16 15.60 1.05 -3.50
CA ILE A 16 14.17 0.78 -3.26
C ILE A 16 13.82 0.75 -1.77
N PHE A 17 14.75 0.29 -0.93
CA PHE A 17 14.56 0.24 0.53
C PHE A 17 14.56 1.64 1.18
N LEU A 18 15.24 2.61 0.57
CA LEU A 18 15.26 4.01 1.01
C LEU A 18 14.11 4.82 0.39
N ASP A 19 13.78 4.52 -0.87
CA ASP A 19 12.76 5.21 -1.64
C ASP A 19 11.35 4.92 -1.15
N ARG A 20 11.06 3.66 -0.81
CA ARG A 20 9.76 3.29 -0.24
C ARG A 20 9.50 4.04 1.07
N TRP A 21 8.35 4.69 1.14
CA TRP A 21 7.84 5.32 2.37
C TRP A 21 6.31 5.39 2.33
N SER A 22 5.70 5.82 3.43
CA SER A 22 4.24 5.91 3.58
C SER A 22 3.79 7.38 3.63
N PRO A 23 3.60 8.05 2.48
CA PRO A 23 2.98 9.37 2.43
C PRO A 23 1.51 9.33 2.89
N ARG A 24 0.94 10.50 3.16
CA ARG A 24 -0.49 10.68 3.47
C ARG A 24 -1.18 11.69 2.53
N ALA A 25 -0.44 12.34 1.64
CA ALA A 25 -1.00 13.29 0.68
C ALA A 25 -1.22 12.56 -0.66
N PHE A 26 -2.45 12.09 -0.88
CA PHE A 26 -2.89 11.47 -2.13
C PHE A 26 -3.81 12.44 -2.90
N ASP A 27 -3.82 12.32 -4.23
CA ASP A 27 -4.57 13.21 -5.12
C ASP A 27 -6.03 12.79 -5.34
N GLY A 28 -6.43 11.61 -4.85
CA GLY A 28 -7.77 11.07 -4.98
C GLY A 28 -8.12 10.54 -6.37
N SER A 29 -7.15 10.35 -7.25
CA SER A 29 -7.33 9.67 -8.53
C SER A 29 -7.70 8.19 -8.32
N ILE A 30 -8.42 7.60 -9.28
CA ILE A 30 -8.78 6.18 -9.26
C ILE A 30 -7.62 5.38 -9.87
N MET A 31 -7.09 4.42 -9.12
CA MET A 31 -6.09 3.46 -9.55
C MET A 31 -6.68 2.47 -10.56
N PRO A 32 -5.98 2.17 -11.66
CA PRO A 32 -6.36 1.08 -12.55
C PRO A 32 -6.47 -0.24 -11.79
N LYS A 33 -7.54 -0.99 -12.04
CA LYS A 33 -7.77 -2.27 -11.35
C LYS A 33 -6.61 -3.27 -11.55
N ASP A 34 -6.01 -3.27 -12.74
CA ASP A 34 -4.90 -4.18 -13.05
C ASP A 34 -3.64 -3.86 -12.23
N ASP A 35 -3.40 -2.58 -11.92
CA ASP A 35 -2.29 -2.18 -11.03
C ASP A 35 -2.51 -2.70 -9.62
N LEU A 36 -3.73 -2.55 -9.08
CA LEU A 36 -4.09 -3.11 -7.78
C LEU A 36 -3.91 -4.63 -7.75
N LEU A 37 -4.41 -5.33 -8.78
CA LEU A 37 -4.27 -6.78 -8.87
C LEU A 37 -2.82 -7.21 -8.99
N THR A 38 -1.98 -6.46 -9.70
CA THR A 38 -0.53 -6.71 -9.79
C THR A 38 0.16 -6.56 -8.42
N ILE A 39 -0.24 -5.55 -7.63
CA ILE A 39 0.27 -5.36 -6.27
C ILE A 39 -0.12 -6.54 -5.36
N LEU A 40 -1.38 -6.99 -5.43
CA LEU A 40 -1.85 -8.15 -4.67
C LEU A 40 -1.22 -9.46 -5.17
N ASP A 41 -0.95 -9.57 -6.47
CA ASP A 41 -0.22 -10.68 -7.09
C ASP A 41 1.18 -10.81 -6.49
N ALA A 42 1.94 -9.72 -6.50
CA ALA A 42 3.26 -9.66 -5.84
C ALA A 42 3.18 -10.00 -4.34
N GLY A 43 2.12 -9.56 -3.65
CA GLY A 43 1.90 -9.82 -2.24
C GLY A 43 1.67 -11.30 -1.90
N HIS A 44 0.93 -12.05 -2.73
CA HIS A 44 0.65 -13.46 -2.43
C HIS A 44 1.82 -14.41 -2.69
N TRP A 45 2.82 -13.99 -3.48
CA TRP A 45 4.04 -14.75 -3.70
C TRP A 45 5.01 -14.78 -2.51
N ALA A 46 4.70 -14.08 -1.42
CA ALA A 46 5.47 -14.18 -0.18
C ALA A 46 5.55 -15.64 0.32
N PRO A 47 6.64 -16.06 0.97
CA PRO A 47 6.70 -17.36 1.61
C PRO A 47 5.79 -17.41 2.85
N SER A 48 5.23 -18.59 3.15
CA SER A 48 4.47 -18.86 4.37
C SER A 48 4.85 -20.20 4.99
N ALA A 49 4.64 -20.35 6.29
CA ALA A 49 4.80 -21.62 6.98
C ALA A 49 4.00 -22.71 6.26
N PHE A 50 4.65 -23.83 5.94
CA PHE A 50 4.08 -24.95 5.17
C PHE A 50 3.44 -24.55 3.82
N ASN A 51 3.79 -23.38 3.28
CA ASN A 51 3.17 -22.81 2.08
C ASN A 51 1.63 -22.65 2.19
N TYR A 52 1.09 -22.45 3.40
CA TYR A 52 -0.35 -22.35 3.62
C TYR A 52 -1.02 -21.16 2.94
N GLN A 53 -0.26 -20.12 2.60
CA GLN A 53 -0.77 -18.88 1.99
C GLN A 53 -2.01 -18.34 2.73
N PRO A 54 -1.89 -18.07 4.06
CA PRO A 54 -3.04 -17.76 4.90
C PRO A 54 -3.61 -16.35 4.65
N TRP A 55 -2.88 -15.49 3.95
CA TRP A 55 -3.33 -14.12 3.64
C TRP A 55 -4.61 -14.11 2.82
N ARG A 56 -5.49 -13.17 3.16
CA ARG A 56 -6.64 -12.79 2.35
C ARG A 56 -6.61 -11.28 2.23
N PHE A 57 -6.87 -10.78 1.03
CA PHE A 57 -6.94 -9.36 0.76
C PHE A 57 -8.39 -9.01 0.47
N VAL A 58 -8.95 -8.08 1.25
CA VAL A 58 -10.23 -7.46 0.97
C VAL A 58 -9.95 -6.02 0.63
N TYR A 59 -10.43 -5.56 -0.51
CA TYR A 59 -10.13 -4.24 -1.04
C TYR A 59 -11.40 -3.57 -1.57
N ALA A 60 -11.38 -2.24 -1.60
CA ALA A 60 -12.36 -1.43 -2.30
C ALA A 60 -11.61 -0.33 -3.05
N LEU A 61 -11.97 -0.11 -4.30
CA LEU A 61 -11.44 1.01 -5.08
C LEU A 61 -12.33 2.24 -4.89
N LYS A 62 -11.74 3.42 -5.01
CA LYS A 62 -12.51 4.66 -5.02
C LYS A 62 -13.54 4.68 -6.14
N GLY A 63 -14.71 5.22 -5.85
CA GLY A 63 -15.82 5.37 -6.79
C GLY A 63 -16.90 4.30 -6.71
N ILE A 64 -16.78 3.32 -5.80
CA ILE A 64 -17.84 2.36 -5.48
C ILE A 64 -18.29 2.50 -4.00
N PRO A 65 -19.53 2.13 -3.65
CA PRO A 65 -20.07 2.27 -2.29
C PRO A 65 -19.26 1.55 -1.21
N GLU A 66 -18.54 0.49 -1.57
CA GLU A 66 -17.68 -0.26 -0.65
C GLU A 66 -16.50 0.57 -0.13
N PHE A 67 -16.05 1.59 -0.88
CA PHE A 67 -14.95 2.46 -0.43
C PHE A 67 -15.32 3.22 0.84
N ASP A 68 -16.53 3.77 0.91
CA ASP A 68 -17.00 4.51 2.08
C ASP A 68 -17.15 3.57 3.30
N LYS A 69 -17.63 2.34 3.07
CA LYS A 69 -17.66 1.31 4.13
C LYS A 69 -16.27 0.99 4.68
N PHE A 70 -15.25 0.94 3.81
CA PHE A 70 -13.86 0.73 4.20
C PHE A 70 -13.27 1.93 4.93
N LEU A 71 -13.67 3.15 4.56
CA LEU A 71 -13.25 4.37 5.24
C LEU A 71 -13.83 4.43 6.66
N ASP A 72 -15.11 4.08 6.81
CA ASP A 72 -15.85 4.17 8.09
C ASP A 72 -15.31 3.24 9.19
N ILE A 73 -14.64 2.14 8.83
CA ILE A 73 -14.00 1.24 9.82
C ILE A 73 -12.65 1.76 10.32
N LEU A 74 -12.09 2.79 9.69
CA LEU A 74 -10.84 3.42 10.14
C LEU A 74 -11.13 4.40 11.28
N ASN A 75 -10.14 4.60 12.17
CA ASN A 75 -10.22 5.70 13.13
C ASN A 75 -10.20 7.08 12.43
N GLU A 76 -10.72 8.11 13.10
CA GLU A 76 -10.88 9.46 12.53
C GLU A 76 -9.56 10.06 12.01
N PHE A 77 -8.45 9.83 12.71
CA PHE A 77 -7.13 10.28 12.28
C PHE A 77 -6.76 9.70 10.91
N ASN A 78 -7.02 8.41 10.69
CA ASN A 78 -6.74 7.75 9.42
C ASN A 78 -7.72 8.16 8.33
N GLN A 79 -8.99 8.35 8.65
CA GLN A 79 -9.98 8.85 7.70
C GLN A 79 -9.56 10.20 7.10
N GLY A 80 -8.95 11.07 7.91
CA GLY A 80 -8.53 12.43 7.52
C GLY A 80 -7.70 12.49 6.24
N TRP A 81 -6.86 11.47 6.00
CA TRP A 81 -6.05 11.37 4.79
C TRP A 81 -6.47 10.22 3.86
N ALA A 82 -6.92 9.09 4.39
CA ALA A 82 -7.26 7.90 3.61
C ALA A 82 -8.47 8.10 2.69
N LYS A 83 -9.36 9.05 3.01
CA LYS A 83 -10.47 9.44 2.10
C LYS A 83 -10.01 9.94 0.73
N ASN A 84 -8.75 10.39 0.64
CA ASN A 84 -8.13 10.82 -0.61
C ASN A 84 -7.26 9.73 -1.25
N ALA A 85 -7.17 8.54 -0.68
CA ALA A 85 -6.55 7.39 -1.34
C ALA A 85 -7.45 6.83 -2.46
N SER A 86 -6.97 5.78 -3.14
CA SER A 86 -7.67 5.08 -4.22
C SER A 86 -8.11 3.67 -3.82
#